data_AF-A0A0F9U245-F1
#
_entry.id   AF-A0A0F9U245-F1
#
_cell.length_a   1.000
_cell.length_b   1.000
_cell.length_c   1.000
_cell.angle_alpha   90.00
_cell.angle_beta   90.00
_cell.angle_gamma   90.00
#
_symmetry.space_group_name_H-M   'P 1'
#
loop_
_entity.id
_entity.type
_entity.pdbx_description
1 polymer ?
#
loop_
_entity_poly.entity_id
_entity_poly.type
_entity_poly.pdbx_seq_one_letter_code
_entity_poly.pdbx_strand_id
1 'polypeptide(L)'
;MSTAPFESSWNRNPVAEKFAYYFGFAPGSGHFLQGGKDRLSLEPPPGSPWKIEHLDGGLLRNRQVPDKPDGRVHWTCGGRPDCWFAFVWWDRSGDKRGACNSGFYVKGFQARREDAQPAFEFACVAWPRIVARQLFPLVLQEAP
;
A
#
# COMPACT_ATOMS: atom_id res chain seq x y z
N MET A 1 38.70 -38.68 -8.26
CA MET A 1 38.10 -37.67 -7.35
C MET A 1 37.85 -36.42 -8.18
N SER A 2 36.59 -36.12 -8.49
CA SER A 2 36.20 -34.93 -9.27
C SER A 2 35.24 -34.13 -8.42
N THR A 3 35.62 -32.90 -8.09
CA THR A 3 34.82 -31.95 -7.33
C THR A 3 33.78 -31.33 -8.27
N ALA A 4 32.52 -31.73 -8.10
CA ALA A 4 31.40 -31.03 -8.72
C ALA A 4 31.34 -29.58 -8.19
N PRO A 5 30.99 -28.59 -9.03
CA PRO A 5 30.85 -27.22 -8.57
C PRO A 5 29.65 -27.10 -7.63
N PHE A 6 29.85 -26.35 -6.55
CA PHE A 6 28.81 -25.93 -5.61
C PHE A 6 27.82 -25.03 -6.35
N GLU A 7 26.76 -25.62 -6.91
CA GLU A 7 25.61 -24.86 -7.40
C GLU A 7 24.97 -24.17 -6.20
N SER A 8 25.12 -22.86 -6.16
CA SER A 8 24.58 -22.02 -5.10
C SER A 8 23.05 -22.00 -5.23
N SER A 9 22.39 -22.71 -4.31
CA SER A 9 20.93 -22.83 -4.25
C SER A 9 20.23 -21.55 -3.77
N TRP A 10 20.68 -20.38 -4.20
CA TRP A 10 20.05 -19.08 -3.94
C TRP A 10 18.93 -18.73 -4.93
N ASN A 11 18.64 -19.62 -5.88
CA ASN A 11 17.56 -19.44 -6.84
C ASN A 11 16.42 -20.42 -6.55
N ARG A 12 15.54 -20.02 -5.63
CA ARG A 12 14.10 -20.32 -5.57
C ARG A 12 13.54 -19.76 -4.25
N ASN A 13 13.52 -18.43 -4.12
CA ASN A 13 12.45 -17.86 -3.32
C ASN A 13 11.17 -18.13 -4.12
N PRO A 14 10.19 -18.90 -3.62
CA PRO A 14 8.89 -18.94 -4.26
C PRO A 14 8.43 -17.49 -4.43
N VAL A 15 7.95 -17.13 -5.63
CA VAL A 15 7.41 -15.79 -5.88
C VAL A 15 6.40 -15.52 -4.77
N ALA A 16 6.75 -14.62 -3.84
CA ALA A 16 5.92 -14.36 -2.69
C ALA A 16 4.52 -13.98 -3.20
N GLU A 17 3.49 -14.62 -2.66
CA GLU A 17 2.11 -14.36 -3.07
C GLU A 17 1.83 -12.86 -2.94
N LYS A 18 1.39 -12.24 -4.04
CA LYS A 18 1.13 -10.81 -4.09
C LYS A 18 -0.24 -10.51 -3.53
N PHE A 19 -0.33 -9.48 -2.69
CA PHE A 19 -1.58 -9.09 -2.06
C PHE A 19 -1.67 -7.57 -1.95
N ALA A 20 -2.88 -7.01 -2.11
CA ALA A 20 -3.14 -5.58 -1.95
C ALA A 20 -4.31 -5.35 -1.00
N TYR A 21 -4.07 -4.58 0.05
CA TYR A 21 -5.11 -4.10 0.97
C TYR A 21 -5.49 -2.67 0.61
N TYR A 22 -6.75 -2.32 0.85
CA TYR A 22 -7.25 -0.96 0.77
C TYR A 22 -7.55 -0.41 2.16
N PHE A 23 -7.00 0.75 2.50
CA PHE A 23 -7.36 1.52 3.68
C PHE A 23 -8.16 2.74 3.27
N GLY A 24 -9.23 3.05 3.99
CA GLY A 24 -9.93 4.32 3.81
C GLY A 24 -11.12 4.46 4.74
N PHE A 25 -12.00 5.42 4.43
CA PHE A 25 -13.07 5.81 5.32
C PHE A 25 -14.43 5.13 5.00
N ALA A 26 -14.96 4.45 6.03
CA ALA A 26 -16.25 3.77 6.25
C ALA A 26 -16.58 2.46 5.48
N PRO A 27 -17.03 1.42 6.21
CA PRO A 27 -18.45 1.06 6.10
C PRO A 27 -19.08 1.04 7.49
N GLY A 28 -19.58 2.19 7.94
CA GLY A 28 -20.18 2.34 9.27
C GLY A 28 -20.01 3.74 9.83
N SER A 29 -18.77 4.16 10.14
CA SER A 29 -18.38 5.56 10.42
C SER A 29 -16.92 5.66 10.93
N GLY A 30 -15.96 5.00 10.28
CA GLY A 30 -14.56 5.02 10.71
C GLY A 30 -13.60 4.44 9.66
N HIS A 31 -12.30 4.57 9.89
CA HIS A 31 -11.30 3.97 9.00
C HIS A 31 -11.33 2.44 9.06
N PHE A 32 -11.06 1.80 7.93
CA PHE A 32 -11.00 0.35 7.83
C PHE A 32 -9.90 -0.07 6.86
N LEU A 33 -9.38 -1.28 7.05
CA LEU A 33 -8.49 -1.97 6.13
C LEU A 33 -9.24 -3.16 5.53
N GLN A 34 -9.28 -3.25 4.21
CA GLN A 34 -9.93 -4.32 3.47
C GLN A 34 -8.92 -5.15 2.69
N GLY A 35 -8.97 -6.47 2.83
CA GLY A 35 -8.22 -7.42 2.01
C GLY A 35 -9.15 -8.33 1.20
N GLY A 36 -9.19 -8.19 -0.13
CA GLY A 36 -10.10 -8.96 -0.97
C GLY A 36 -11.59 -8.65 -0.71
N LYS A 37 -12.50 -9.50 -1.21
CA LYS A 37 -13.95 -9.21 -1.19
C LYS A 37 -14.56 -9.07 0.21
N ASP A 38 -14.06 -9.78 1.22
CA ASP A 38 -14.83 -9.99 2.46
C ASP A 38 -14.06 -9.73 3.77
N ARG A 39 -12.81 -9.26 3.74
CA ARG A 39 -12.00 -9.12 4.96
C ARG A 39 -11.87 -7.65 5.39
N LEU A 40 -12.80 -7.17 6.20
CA LEU A 40 -12.72 -5.87 6.89
C LEU A 40 -12.02 -6.03 8.25
N SER A 41 -10.98 -5.25 8.50
CA SER A 41 -10.23 -5.22 9.76
C SER A 41 -9.85 -3.79 10.12
N LEU A 42 -9.80 -3.47 11.41
CA LEU A 42 -9.15 -2.25 11.89
C LEU A 42 -7.63 -2.44 12.05
N GLU A 43 -7.19 -3.69 12.21
CA GLU A 43 -5.79 -4.01 12.42
C GLU A 43 -5.10 -4.36 11.10
N PRO A 44 -3.86 -3.88 10.89
CA PRO A 44 -3.00 -4.34 9.82
C PRO A 44 -2.78 -5.86 9.87
N PRO A 45 -2.63 -6.52 8.71
CA PRO A 45 -2.39 -7.96 8.65
C PRO A 45 -1.06 -8.34 9.33
N PRO A 46 -0.92 -9.58 9.83
CA PRO A 46 0.34 -10.08 10.39
C PRO A 46 1.52 -9.85 9.43
N GLY A 47 2.62 -9.32 9.95
CA GLY A 47 3.81 -9.00 9.16
C GLY A 47 3.80 -7.64 8.46
N SER A 48 2.72 -6.84 8.59
CA SER A 48 2.75 -5.42 8.25
C SER A 48 3.79 -4.69 9.10
N PRO A 49 4.67 -3.84 8.52
CA PRO A 49 5.58 -3.00 9.28
C PRO A 49 4.89 -1.80 9.94
N TRP A 50 3.61 -1.58 9.64
CA TRP A 50 2.84 -0.42 10.09
C TRP A 50 1.72 -0.85 11.02
N LYS A 51 1.46 0.02 12.01
CA LYS A 51 0.27 0.01 12.89
C LYS A 51 -0.83 0.91 12.33
N ILE A 52 -2.06 0.77 12.80
CA ILE A 52 -3.23 1.56 12.36
C ILE A 52 -2.99 3.08 12.38
N GLU A 53 -2.32 3.60 13.42
CA GLU A 53 -1.93 5.01 13.57
C GLU A 53 -1.00 5.52 12.46
N HIS A 54 -0.19 4.64 11.86
CA HIS A 54 0.62 4.99 10.70
C HIS A 54 -0.25 5.06 9.44
N LEU A 55 -1.24 4.16 9.32
CA LEU A 55 -2.14 4.11 8.17
C LEU A 55 -3.02 5.35 8.09
N ASP A 56 -3.49 5.86 9.22
CA ASP A 56 -4.41 7.01 9.36
C ASP A 56 -3.74 8.39 9.14
N GLY A 57 -2.43 8.43 8.87
CA GLY A 57 -1.76 9.70 8.56
C GLY A 57 -0.26 9.75 8.84
N GLY A 58 0.27 8.83 9.65
CA GLY A 58 1.72 8.79 9.92
C GLY A 58 2.59 8.55 8.67
N LEU A 59 2.00 7.98 7.61
CA LEU A 59 2.68 7.79 6.32
C LEU A 59 2.48 8.95 5.33
N LEU A 60 1.54 9.87 5.57
CA LEU A 60 1.43 11.09 4.78
C LEU A 60 2.54 12.06 5.20
N ARG A 61 3.61 12.12 4.41
CA ARG A 61 4.69 13.10 4.59
C ARG A 61 4.38 14.45 3.95
N ASN A 62 3.15 14.95 4.08
CA ASN A 62 2.69 16.22 3.48
C ASN A 62 3.03 17.47 4.32
N ARG A 63 3.83 17.32 5.39
CA ARG A 63 4.29 18.42 6.27
C ARG A 63 3.16 19.23 6.92
N GLN A 64 2.02 18.59 7.24
CA GLN A 64 0.86 19.25 7.85
C GLN A 64 0.21 20.34 6.98
N VAL A 65 0.50 20.36 5.69
CA VAL A 65 -0.27 21.17 4.73
C VAL A 65 -1.64 20.53 4.59
N PRO A 66 -2.75 21.29 4.67
CA PRO A 66 -4.07 20.73 4.39
C PRO A 66 -4.12 20.22 2.96
N ASP A 67 -4.06 18.89 2.80
CA ASP A 67 -4.17 18.30 1.46
C ASP A 67 -5.58 18.53 0.91
N LYS A 68 -5.60 19.07 -0.30
CA LYS A 68 -6.80 19.06 -1.14
C LYS A 68 -6.77 17.75 -1.93
N PRO A 69 -7.90 17.06 -2.14
CA PRO A 69 -7.89 15.92 -3.04
C PRO A 69 -7.42 16.41 -4.40
N ASP A 70 -6.31 15.86 -4.89
CA ASP A 70 -5.73 16.20 -6.19
C ASP A 70 -5.25 14.98 -6.97
N GLY A 71 -5.44 13.77 -6.40
CA GLY A 71 -5.07 12.50 -7.01
C GLY A 71 -3.60 12.13 -6.85
N ARG A 72 -2.77 12.96 -6.21
CA ARG A 72 -1.36 12.61 -5.97
C ARG A 72 -1.26 11.47 -4.97
N VAL A 73 -0.57 10.41 -5.36
CA VAL A 73 -0.29 9.25 -4.52
C VAL A 73 1.16 9.30 -4.07
N HIS A 74 1.35 9.48 -2.77
CA HIS A 74 2.66 9.35 -2.12
C HIS A 74 2.93 7.90 -1.76
N TRP A 75 4.19 7.50 -1.66
CA TRP A 75 4.51 6.13 -1.32
C TRP A 75 5.76 5.97 -0.46
N THR A 76 5.82 4.84 0.24
CA THR A 76 6.99 4.36 0.98
C THR A 76 7.02 2.84 0.99
N CYS A 77 8.15 2.23 1.33
CA CYS A 77 8.27 0.78 1.42
C CYS A 77 9.12 0.33 2.62
N GLY A 78 8.86 -0.87 3.13
CA GLY A 78 9.60 -1.46 4.25
C GLY A 78 9.04 -2.80 4.71
N GLY A 79 9.58 -3.34 5.80
CA GLY A 79 9.15 -4.61 6.41
C GLY A 79 9.92 -5.85 5.93
N ARG A 80 9.97 -6.87 6.79
CA ARG A 80 10.53 -8.22 6.53
C ARG A 80 9.51 -9.27 7.00
N PRO A 81 9.46 -10.48 6.39
CA PRO A 81 10.33 -10.99 5.30
C PRO A 81 9.86 -10.58 3.89
N ASP A 82 8.59 -10.27 3.72
CA ASP A 82 8.00 -9.90 2.45
C ASP A 82 7.77 -8.39 2.44
N CYS A 83 8.51 -7.66 1.61
CA CYS A 83 8.45 -6.21 1.61
C CYS A 83 7.05 -5.70 1.30
N TRP A 84 6.69 -4.62 1.98
CA TRP A 84 5.45 -3.90 1.80
C TRP A 84 5.68 -2.55 1.14
N PHE A 85 4.83 -2.20 0.19
CA PHE A 85 4.63 -0.82 -0.26
C PHE A 85 3.38 -0.25 0.40
N ALA A 86 3.46 0.99 0.84
CA ALA A 86 2.31 1.80 1.21
C ALA A 86 2.18 2.92 0.19
N PHE A 87 1.01 3.01 -0.44
CA PHE A 87 0.59 4.07 -1.32
C PHE A 87 -0.50 4.85 -0.60
N VAL A 88 -0.38 6.16 -0.47
CA VAL A 88 -1.27 6.98 0.35
C VAL A 88 -1.64 8.24 -0.41
N TRP A 89 -2.92 8.56 -0.40
CA TRP A 89 -3.47 9.76 -1.03
C TRP A 89 -4.64 10.29 -0.23
N TRP A 90 -5.01 11.52 -0.54
CA TRP A 90 -6.13 12.19 0.08
C TRP A 90 -7.41 11.99 -0.74
N ASP A 91 -8.47 11.41 -0.16
CA ASP A 91 -9.68 11.07 -0.90
C ASP A 91 -10.98 11.74 -0.41
N ARG A 92 -10.94 12.54 0.68
CA ARG A 92 -12.11 13.25 1.27
C ARG A 92 -13.38 12.41 1.35
N SER A 93 -13.30 11.08 1.45
CA SER A 93 -14.44 10.18 1.21
C SER A 93 -15.49 10.14 2.33
N GLY A 94 -15.67 11.23 3.07
CA GLY A 94 -16.68 11.40 4.11
C GLY A 94 -16.14 11.96 5.43
N ASP A 95 -14.81 12.03 5.59
CA ASP A 95 -14.18 12.54 6.80
C ASP A 95 -13.62 13.95 6.58
N LYS A 96 -13.93 14.84 7.53
CA LYS A 96 -13.63 16.29 7.48
C LYS A 96 -12.36 16.66 8.25
N ARG A 97 -11.72 15.68 8.92
CA ARG A 97 -10.48 15.89 9.68
C ARG A 97 -9.30 16.15 8.73
N GLY A 98 -8.23 16.75 9.26
CA GLY A 98 -7.05 17.16 8.48
C GLY A 98 -6.07 16.05 8.07
N ALA A 99 -6.36 14.78 8.39
CA ALA A 99 -5.51 13.61 8.09
C ALA A 99 -6.17 12.44 7.31
N CYS A 100 -7.45 12.54 6.94
CA CYS A 100 -8.24 11.56 6.19
C CYS A 100 -7.65 11.12 4.84
N ASN A 101 -6.96 10.00 4.89
CA ASN A 101 -6.31 9.40 3.74
C ASN A 101 -6.90 8.05 3.39
N SER A 102 -6.79 7.76 2.10
CA SER A 102 -6.90 6.41 1.59
C SER A 102 -5.51 5.88 1.27
N GLY A 103 -5.40 4.56 1.26
CA GLY A 103 -4.14 3.95 0.88
C GLY A 103 -4.27 2.54 0.35
N PHE A 104 -3.28 2.14 -0.43
CA PHE A 104 -3.04 0.75 -0.80
C PHE A 104 -1.80 0.23 -0.06
N TYR A 105 -1.92 -0.98 0.49
CA TYR A 105 -0.80 -1.66 1.16
C TYR A 105 -0.53 -2.96 0.43
N VAL A 106 0.62 -3.02 -0.24
CA VAL A 106 0.91 -4.05 -1.24
C VAL A 106 2.11 -4.87 -0.78
N LYS A 107 1.96 -6.20 -0.80
CA LYS A 107 2.97 -7.19 -0.43
C LYS A 107 3.38 -8.01 -1.66
N GLY A 108 4.59 -8.57 -1.65
CA GLY A 108 5.05 -9.54 -2.67
C GLY A 108 5.88 -8.91 -3.80
N PHE A 109 6.40 -7.70 -3.57
CA PHE A 109 7.33 -7.00 -4.44
C PHE A 109 8.66 -6.79 -3.70
N GLN A 110 9.76 -6.53 -4.41
CA GLN A 110 11.02 -6.20 -3.77
C GLN A 110 11.00 -4.72 -3.33
N ALA A 111 11.65 -4.37 -2.22
CA ALA A 111 11.73 -2.98 -1.73
C ALA A 111 12.71 -2.13 -2.56
N ARG A 112 12.49 -2.04 -3.87
CA ARG A 112 13.27 -1.21 -4.80
C ARG A 112 12.36 -0.15 -5.41
N ARG A 113 12.93 1.01 -5.74
CA ARG A 113 12.20 2.12 -6.37
C ARG A 113 11.50 1.71 -7.67
N GLU A 114 12.15 0.89 -8.47
CA GLU A 114 11.61 0.38 -9.74
C GLU A 114 10.36 -0.51 -9.57
N ASP A 115 10.15 -1.10 -8.40
CA ASP A 115 9.00 -1.96 -8.12
C ASP A 115 7.77 -1.18 -7.62
N ALA A 116 7.92 0.12 -7.31
CA ALA A 116 6.82 0.93 -6.78
C ALA A 116 5.68 1.09 -7.79
N GLN A 117 6.01 1.40 -9.05
CA GLN A 117 5.00 1.57 -10.11
C GLN A 117 4.25 0.25 -10.40
N PRO A 118 4.92 -0.89 -10.63
CA PRO A 118 4.25 -2.18 -10.76
C PRO A 118 3.39 -2.58 -9.54
N ALA A 119 3.85 -2.28 -8.33
CA ALA A 119 3.08 -2.57 -7.11
C ALA A 119 1.83 -1.69 -7.00
N PHE A 120 1.92 -0.43 -7.40
CA PHE A 120 0.79 0.49 -7.45
C PHE A 120 -0.26 0.06 -8.49
N GLU A 121 0.18 -0.28 -9.70
CA GLU A 121 -0.70 -0.78 -10.77
C GLU A 121 -1.43 -2.06 -10.35
N PHE A 122 -0.71 -2.98 -9.69
CA PHE A 122 -1.32 -4.18 -9.12
C PHE A 122 -2.44 -3.86 -8.14
N ALA A 123 -2.25 -2.87 -7.26
CA ALA A 123 -3.30 -2.45 -6.32
C ALA A 123 -4.50 -1.82 -7.03
N CYS A 124 -4.28 -1.00 -8.05
CA CYS A 124 -5.34 -0.39 -8.86
C CYS A 124 -6.21 -1.46 -9.55
N VAL A 125 -5.60 -2.52 -10.08
CA VAL A 125 -6.30 -3.67 -10.67
C VAL A 125 -7.06 -4.48 -9.61
N ALA A 126 -6.50 -4.63 -8.41
CA ALA A 126 -7.16 -5.32 -7.30
C ALA A 126 -8.37 -4.55 -6.76
N TRP A 127 -8.37 -3.21 -6.86
CA TRP A 127 -9.38 -2.33 -6.28
C TRP A 127 -10.01 -1.37 -7.31
N PRO A 128 -10.60 -1.88 -8.41
CA PRO A 128 -11.06 -1.03 -9.51
C PRO A 128 -12.21 -0.10 -9.09
N ARG A 129 -13.06 -0.52 -8.14
CA ARG A 129 -14.13 0.31 -7.58
C ARG A 129 -13.59 1.49 -6.76
N ILE A 130 -12.47 1.29 -6.07
CA ILE A 130 -11.82 2.37 -5.30
C ILE A 130 -11.20 3.37 -6.26
N VAL A 131 -10.54 2.91 -7.32
CA VAL A 131 -9.97 3.80 -8.35
C VAL A 131 -11.09 4.58 -9.05
N ALA A 132 -12.18 3.91 -9.45
CA ALA A 132 -13.27 4.52 -10.20
C ALA A 132 -14.08 5.57 -9.41
N ARG A 133 -14.10 5.50 -8.07
CA ARG A 133 -14.82 6.48 -7.24
C ARG A 133 -14.02 7.73 -6.90
N GLN A 134 -12.72 7.77 -7.24
CA GLN A 134 -11.89 8.93 -6.93
C GLN A 134 -12.33 10.13 -7.77
N LEU A 135 -12.36 11.31 -7.15
CA LEU A 135 -12.68 12.56 -7.85
C LEU A 135 -11.59 12.94 -8.87
N PHE A 136 -10.35 12.58 -8.57
CA PHE A 136 -9.17 12.84 -9.41
C PHE A 136 -8.49 11.51 -9.76
N PRO A 137 -7.92 11.37 -10.97
CA PRO A 137 -7.11 10.20 -11.30
C PRO A 137 -5.97 10.04 -10.30
N LEU A 138 -5.74 8.81 -9.85
CA LEU A 138 -4.62 8.52 -8.96
C LEU A 138 -3.31 8.49 -9.74
N VAL A 139 -2.38 9.37 -9.39
CA VAL A 139 -1.08 9.52 -10.05
C VAL A 139 0.03 9.30 -9.04
N LEU A 140 0.77 8.21 -9.20
CA LEU A 140 1.93 7.91 -8.37
C LEU A 140 2.98 9.01 -8.51
N GLN A 141 3.34 9.63 -7.39
CA GLN A 141 4.41 10.61 -7.35
C GLN A 141 5.76 9.90 -7.37
N GLU A 142 6.79 10.59 -7.86
CA GLU A 142 8.15 10.13 -7.63
C GLU A 142 8.43 10.02 -6.12
N ALA A 143 9.33 9.09 -5.76
CA ALA A 143 9.75 8.97 -4.37
C ALA A 143 10.23 10.33 -3.85
N PRO A 144 9.89 10.70 -2.60
CA PRO A 144 10.44 11.91 -1.97
C PRO A 144 11.97 11.90 -1.88
#